data_AF-A0A954Z826-F1
#
_entry.id   AF-A0A954Z826-F1
#
_cell.length_a   1.000
_cell.length_b   1.000
_cell.length_c   1.000
_cell.angle_alpha   90.00
_cell.angle_beta   90.00
_cell.angle_gamma   90.00
#
_symmetry.space_group_name_H-M   'P 1'
#
loop_
_entity.id
_entity.type
_entity.pdbx_description
1 polymer ?
#
loop_
_entity_poly.entity_id
_entity_poly.type
_entity_poly.pdbx_seq_one_letter_code
_entity_poly.pdbx_strand_id
1 'polypeptide(L)'
;MFKHLAFLSIAIVTLCGESARGDLVIKVSVADPSAVVFTSLDVNAQNNDSTGSTKSGVTFEGFFSSSTSLGLVTIPSATRTLTPAGGTGPYTSVINTFGDLLGTDLNMYGGPGTMQQFSVLNRAFTGASIVNLSAYPLPSPGATGDIIVGDRTGGDSGVVIGQWVAVPEPSPVLYGSVVSLLLSLGSRWRRCG
;
A
#
# COMPACT_ATOMS: atom_id res chain seq x y z
N MET A 1 -20.25 45.43 46.80
CA MET A 1 -20.39 43.96 46.84
C MET A 1 -19.90 43.43 45.50
N PHE A 2 -18.79 42.69 45.51
CA PHE A 2 -17.96 42.38 44.33
C PHE A 2 -18.70 41.48 43.32
N LYS A 3 -18.67 41.87 42.04
CA LYS A 3 -19.15 41.06 40.90
C LYS A 3 -18.09 40.01 40.55
N HIS A 4 -18.51 38.75 40.45
CA HIS A 4 -17.66 37.58 40.25
C HIS A 4 -16.94 37.56 38.89
N LEU A 5 -15.66 37.21 38.96
CA LEU A 5 -14.76 36.90 37.86
C LEU A 5 -15.12 35.50 37.31
N ALA A 6 -15.52 35.40 36.04
CA ALA A 6 -15.72 34.11 35.38
C ALA A 6 -14.40 33.66 34.75
N PHE A 7 -13.83 32.56 35.25
CA PHE A 7 -12.67 31.88 34.66
C PHE A 7 -13.10 31.13 33.39
N LEU A 8 -12.46 31.44 32.26
CA LEU A 8 -12.63 30.73 31.00
C LEU A 8 -11.62 29.57 30.95
N SER A 9 -12.11 28.35 31.12
CA SER A 9 -11.29 27.13 30.96
C SER A 9 -11.22 26.74 29.49
N ILE A 10 -10.03 26.78 28.90
CA ILE A 10 -9.74 26.28 27.55
C ILE A 10 -9.58 24.76 27.63
N ALA A 11 -10.51 24.01 27.02
CA ALA A 11 -10.35 22.57 26.83
C ALA A 11 -9.39 22.31 25.66
N ILE A 12 -8.22 21.74 25.96
CA ILE A 12 -7.32 21.18 24.95
C ILE A 12 -7.96 19.89 24.46
N VAL A 13 -8.51 19.91 23.25
CA VAL A 13 -8.97 18.70 22.56
C VAL A 13 -7.73 18.00 22.01
N THR A 14 -7.24 17.01 22.74
CA THR A 14 -6.25 16.05 22.21
C THR A 14 -6.96 15.17 21.20
N LEU A 15 -6.79 15.48 19.91
CA LEU A 15 -7.16 14.60 18.81
C LEU A 15 -6.28 13.35 18.89
N CYS A 16 -6.80 12.25 19.44
CA CYS A 16 -6.23 10.93 19.20
C CYS A 16 -6.36 10.67 17.69
N GLY A 17 -5.23 10.73 16.98
CA GLY A 17 -5.16 10.29 15.59
C GLY A 17 -5.26 8.77 15.58
N GLU A 18 -6.47 8.24 15.44
CA GLU A 18 -6.65 6.86 15.00
C GLU A 18 -6.12 6.78 13.56
N SER A 19 -5.05 6.02 13.34
CA SER A 19 -4.60 5.69 11.99
C SER A 19 -5.77 5.00 11.29
N ALA A 20 -6.28 5.60 10.21
CA ALA A 20 -7.36 5.01 9.45
C ALA A 20 -6.88 3.66 8.90
N ARG A 21 -7.59 2.58 9.23
CA ARG A 21 -7.50 1.32 8.47
C ARG A 21 -8.07 1.62 7.08
N GLY A 22 -7.18 1.82 6.11
CA GLY A 22 -7.56 1.96 4.72
C GLY A 22 -7.45 0.61 4.03
N ASP A 23 -8.48 0.23 3.29
CA ASP A 23 -8.38 -0.92 2.38
C ASP A 23 -7.28 -0.67 1.34
N LEU A 24 -7.12 0.58 0.90
CA LEU A 24 -6.07 0.98 -0.05
C LEU A 24 -4.76 1.33 0.66
N VAL A 25 -3.71 0.57 0.39
CA VAL A 25 -2.39 0.75 1.02
C VAL A 25 -1.29 1.17 0.03
N ILE A 26 -1.46 0.91 -1.27
CA ILE A 26 -0.54 1.32 -2.33
C ILE A 26 -1.28 2.04 -3.47
N LYS A 27 -0.70 3.13 -3.96
CA LYS A 27 -1.09 3.79 -5.22
C LYS A 27 -0.05 3.52 -6.29
N VAL A 28 -0.47 3.14 -7.49
CA VAL A 28 0.42 2.84 -8.62
C VAL A 28 0.21 3.81 -9.76
N SER A 29 1.19 4.66 -10.04
CA SER A 29 1.17 5.52 -11.23
C SER A 29 1.61 4.72 -12.45
N VAL A 30 0.71 4.63 -13.44
CA VAL A 30 0.94 3.90 -14.71
C VAL A 30 1.01 4.83 -15.92
N ALA A 31 1.17 6.14 -15.67
CA ALA A 31 1.22 7.19 -16.69
C ALA A 31 2.39 7.02 -17.68
N ASP A 32 3.54 6.61 -17.15
CA ASP A 32 4.77 6.35 -17.91
C ASP A 32 5.17 4.89 -17.68
N PRO A 33 5.02 4.02 -18.70
CA PRO A 33 5.44 2.64 -18.58
C PRO A 33 6.92 2.44 -18.28
N SER A 34 7.78 3.40 -18.64
CA SER A 34 9.21 3.36 -18.32
C SER A 34 9.53 3.76 -16.87
N ALA A 35 8.53 4.31 -16.16
CA ALA A 35 8.65 4.83 -14.79
C ALA A 35 7.35 4.59 -13.99
N VAL A 36 6.92 3.34 -13.85
CA VAL A 36 5.77 2.97 -13.02
C VAL A 36 6.11 3.18 -11.55
N VAL A 37 5.31 3.96 -10.84
CA VAL A 37 5.59 4.36 -9.45
C VAL A 37 4.64 3.70 -8.47
N PHE A 38 5.16 2.89 -7.56
CA PHE A 38 4.42 2.30 -6.43
C PHE A 38 4.66 3.14 -5.19
N THR A 39 3.61 3.75 -4.64
CA THR A 39 3.70 4.69 -3.52
C THR A 39 2.89 4.18 -2.33
N SER A 40 3.53 4.09 -1.15
CA SER A 40 2.82 3.85 0.10
C SER A 40 1.88 5.01 0.42
N LEU A 41 0.69 4.67 0.91
CA LEU A 41 -0.25 5.65 1.47
C LEU A 41 -0.07 5.86 2.98
N ASP A 42 0.96 5.25 3.58
CA ASP A 42 1.27 5.35 5.01
C ASP A 42 0.10 4.95 5.94
N VAL A 43 -0.79 4.09 5.46
CA VAL A 43 -1.91 3.51 6.22
C VAL A 43 -1.55 2.17 6.85
N ASN A 44 -2.32 1.76 7.85
CA ASN A 44 -2.14 0.47 8.51
C ASN A 44 -2.56 -0.71 7.62
N ALA A 45 -2.01 -1.89 7.89
CA ALA A 45 -2.46 -3.10 7.19
C ALA A 45 -3.91 -3.44 7.54
N GLN A 46 -4.63 -4.07 6.61
CA GLN A 46 -6.00 -4.53 6.82
C GLN A 46 -6.07 -5.72 7.79
N ASN A 47 -5.06 -6.60 7.73
CA ASN A 47 -4.97 -7.81 8.54
C ASN A 47 -3.57 -7.95 9.16
N ASN A 48 -3.51 -8.70 10.27
CA ASN A 48 -2.23 -9.07 10.87
C ASN A 48 -1.62 -10.26 10.12
N ASP A 49 -0.35 -10.17 9.79
CA ASP A 49 0.43 -11.29 9.27
C ASP A 49 1.92 -11.11 9.60
N SER A 50 2.57 -12.22 9.98
CA SER A 50 4.02 -12.25 10.18
C SER A 50 4.63 -13.54 9.65
N THR A 51 3.99 -14.16 8.66
CA THR A 51 4.41 -15.45 8.09
C THR A 51 5.35 -15.25 6.91
N GLY A 52 5.15 -14.17 6.15
CA GLY A 52 5.94 -13.86 4.97
C GLY A 52 7.29 -13.22 5.27
N SER A 53 8.25 -13.53 4.41
CA SER A 53 9.57 -12.87 4.40
C SER A 53 9.70 -11.92 3.21
N THR A 54 10.58 -10.93 3.29
CA THR A 54 10.87 -10.02 2.19
C THR A 54 11.33 -10.74 0.92
N LYS A 55 11.91 -11.94 1.03
CA LYS A 55 12.29 -12.78 -0.11
C LYS A 55 11.07 -13.31 -0.88
N SER A 56 9.97 -13.59 -0.18
CA SER A 56 8.70 -13.98 -0.81
C SER A 56 7.87 -12.79 -1.28
N GLY A 57 8.15 -11.60 -0.72
CA GLY A 57 7.59 -10.34 -1.19
C GLY A 57 6.12 -10.13 -0.82
N VAL A 58 5.45 -9.31 -1.62
CA VAL A 58 3.99 -9.15 -1.65
C VAL A 58 3.50 -9.21 -3.09
N THR A 59 2.36 -9.87 -3.28
CA THR A 59 1.74 -10.03 -4.60
C THR A 59 0.65 -8.99 -4.80
N PHE A 60 0.76 -8.23 -5.88
CA PHE A 60 -0.26 -7.35 -6.43
C PHE A 60 -1.11 -8.17 -7.39
N GLU A 61 -2.27 -8.62 -6.93
CA GLU A 61 -3.14 -9.50 -7.72
C GLU A 61 -3.73 -8.78 -8.93
N GLY A 62 -3.74 -9.45 -10.07
CA GLY A 62 -4.37 -8.93 -11.29
C GLY A 62 -3.76 -7.63 -11.81
N PHE A 63 -2.49 -7.35 -11.46
CA PHE A 63 -1.81 -6.11 -11.83
C PHE A 63 -1.75 -5.89 -13.34
N PHE A 64 -1.33 -6.90 -14.11
CA PHE A 64 -1.23 -6.80 -15.55
C PHE A 64 -2.60 -6.95 -16.21
N SER A 65 -2.87 -6.13 -17.23
CA SER A 65 -4.15 -6.16 -17.97
C SER A 65 -4.31 -7.40 -18.86
N SER A 66 -3.24 -8.17 -19.06
CA SER A 66 -3.27 -9.48 -19.70
C SER A 66 -2.14 -10.36 -19.17
N SER A 67 -2.26 -11.67 -19.36
CA SER A 67 -1.24 -12.64 -18.94
C SER A 67 0.10 -12.33 -19.61
N THR A 68 1.16 -12.23 -18.81
CA THR A 68 2.52 -11.92 -19.26
C THR A 68 3.55 -12.79 -18.53
N SER A 69 4.81 -12.75 -18.99
CA SER A 69 5.96 -13.39 -18.35
C SER A 69 7.04 -12.35 -18.09
N LEU A 70 6.89 -11.63 -16.98
CA LEU A 70 7.89 -10.78 -16.37
C LEU A 70 8.90 -11.64 -15.58
N GLY A 71 10.09 -11.80 -16.16
CA GLY A 71 11.25 -12.29 -15.43
C GLY A 71 11.69 -11.29 -14.34
N LEU A 72 12.80 -11.61 -13.69
CA LEU A 72 13.37 -10.78 -12.63
C LEU A 72 13.73 -9.36 -13.13
N VAL A 73 13.02 -8.33 -12.67
CA VAL A 73 13.36 -6.93 -12.96
C VAL A 73 13.83 -6.23 -11.69
N THR A 74 15.08 -5.79 -11.69
CA THR A 74 15.70 -5.07 -10.56
C THR A 74 15.22 -3.62 -10.51
N ILE A 75 14.84 -3.16 -9.33
CA ILE A 75 14.51 -1.75 -9.05
C ILE A 75 15.83 -0.98 -8.85
N PRO A 76 16.06 0.13 -9.58
CA PRO A 76 17.25 0.96 -9.38
C PRO A 76 17.39 1.43 -7.94
N SER A 77 18.62 1.41 -7.40
CA SER A 77 18.87 1.77 -6.00
C SER A 77 18.43 3.20 -5.65
N ALA A 78 18.56 4.14 -6.59
CA ALA A 78 18.15 5.53 -6.43
C ALA A 78 16.64 5.73 -6.25
N THR A 79 15.83 4.77 -6.72
CA THR A 79 14.37 4.86 -6.73
C THR A 79 13.72 3.77 -5.90
N ARG A 80 14.48 3.10 -5.03
CA ARG A 80 14.03 1.93 -4.26
C ARG A 80 13.93 2.29 -2.77
N THR A 81 12.77 2.75 -2.34
CA THR A 81 12.52 3.08 -0.92
C THR A 81 11.27 2.41 -0.34
N LEU A 82 10.48 1.70 -1.15
CA LEU A 82 9.26 1.04 -0.69
C LEU A 82 9.62 -0.13 0.23
N THR A 83 9.32 0.01 1.51
CA THR A 83 9.74 -0.89 2.58
C THR A 83 8.51 -1.43 3.31
N PRO A 84 8.36 -2.76 3.46
CA PRO A 84 7.27 -3.35 4.22
C PRO A 84 7.48 -3.20 5.73
N ALA A 85 6.38 -3.22 6.47
CA ALA A 85 6.38 -3.30 7.93
C ALA A 85 7.21 -4.50 8.41
N GLY A 86 8.00 -4.33 9.47
CA GLY A 86 8.87 -5.37 10.04
C GLY A 86 10.11 -5.71 9.20
N GLY A 87 10.14 -5.33 7.92
CA GLY A 87 11.29 -5.51 7.05
C GLY A 87 12.46 -4.60 7.43
N THR A 88 13.68 -5.06 7.17
CA THR A 88 14.91 -4.26 7.42
C THR A 88 15.37 -3.44 6.21
N GLY A 89 14.67 -3.52 5.09
CA GLY A 89 15.03 -2.81 3.86
C GLY A 89 13.95 -2.89 2.79
N PRO A 90 14.12 -2.10 1.71
CA PRO A 90 13.10 -1.98 0.67
C PRO A 90 13.07 -3.21 -0.24
N TYR A 91 11.96 -3.41 -0.93
CA TYR A 91 11.87 -4.39 -2.01
C TYR A 91 12.83 -4.05 -3.13
N THR A 92 13.51 -5.05 -3.67
CA THR A 92 14.63 -4.85 -4.59
C THR A 92 14.27 -4.93 -6.05
N SER A 93 13.06 -5.39 -6.34
CA SER A 93 12.81 -6.05 -7.61
C SER A 93 11.35 -6.51 -7.72
N VAL A 94 10.93 -6.77 -8.96
CA VAL A 94 9.62 -7.31 -9.29
C VAL A 94 9.73 -8.52 -10.20
N ILE A 95 8.75 -9.41 -10.16
CA ILE A 95 8.69 -10.65 -10.93
C ILE A 95 7.25 -11.12 -11.07
N ASN A 96 6.93 -11.90 -12.11
CA ASN A 96 5.68 -12.66 -12.17
C ASN A 96 5.85 -14.15 -12.51
N THR A 97 7.07 -14.61 -12.74
CA THR A 97 7.36 -16.02 -13.05
C THR A 97 7.76 -16.82 -11.81
N PHE A 98 7.58 -16.26 -10.61
CA PHE A 98 7.92 -16.95 -9.37
C PHE A 98 6.82 -17.96 -9.04
N GLY A 99 7.19 -19.24 -8.97
CA GLY A 99 6.43 -20.40 -8.49
C GLY A 99 4.98 -20.48 -8.96
N ASP A 100 4.15 -19.63 -8.37
CA ASP A 100 2.71 -19.76 -8.26
C ASP A 100 1.94 -18.46 -8.52
N LEU A 101 2.61 -17.44 -9.06
CA LEU A 101 1.97 -16.22 -9.51
C LEU A 101 1.11 -16.51 -10.74
N LEU A 102 -0.09 -15.94 -10.79
CA LEU A 102 -0.85 -15.93 -12.03
C LEU A 102 -0.11 -15.05 -13.04
N GLY A 103 -0.22 -15.34 -14.33
CA GLY A 103 0.43 -14.54 -15.38
C GLY A 103 0.01 -13.06 -15.38
N THR A 104 -1.06 -12.71 -14.67
CA THR A 104 -1.54 -11.34 -14.46
C THR A 104 -1.02 -10.68 -13.18
N ASP A 105 -0.40 -11.41 -12.27
CA ASP A 105 0.03 -10.89 -10.97
C ASP A 105 1.41 -10.22 -11.09
N LEU A 106 1.71 -9.31 -10.16
CA LEU A 106 3.04 -8.74 -9.99
C LEU A 106 3.48 -8.95 -8.56
N ASN A 107 4.55 -9.72 -8.34
CA ASN A 107 5.15 -9.82 -7.02
C ASN A 107 6.29 -8.82 -6.88
N MET A 108 6.24 -8.05 -5.80
CA MET A 108 7.32 -7.17 -5.40
C MET A 108 8.11 -7.83 -4.28
N TYR A 109 9.37 -8.15 -4.56
CA TYR A 109 10.20 -8.99 -3.69
C TYR A 109 11.51 -8.28 -3.33
N GLY A 110 12.08 -8.66 -2.19
CA GLY A 110 13.23 -8.03 -1.55
C GLY A 110 14.40 -8.98 -1.32
N GLY A 111 15.40 -8.44 -0.62
CA GLY A 111 16.67 -9.11 -0.30
C GLY A 111 16.56 -10.18 0.80
N PRO A 112 17.59 -10.35 1.66
CA PRO A 112 17.70 -11.50 2.55
C PRO A 112 16.43 -11.62 3.41
N GLY A 113 15.74 -12.77 3.34
CA GLY A 113 14.36 -13.01 3.78
C GLY A 113 14.04 -12.68 5.23
N THR A 114 14.01 -11.39 5.53
CA THR A 114 13.61 -10.83 6.82
C THR A 114 12.10 -10.90 6.93
N MET A 115 11.62 -11.25 8.12
CA MET A 115 10.19 -11.36 8.36
C MET A 115 9.51 -10.01 8.17
N GLN A 116 8.46 -10.02 7.36
CA GLN A 116 7.52 -8.92 7.27
C GLN A 116 6.55 -9.05 8.45
N GLN A 117 6.08 -7.93 9.00
CA GLN A 117 5.19 -7.90 10.16
C GLN A 117 4.07 -6.90 9.92
N PHE A 118 3.10 -7.33 9.12
CA PHE A 118 1.90 -6.57 8.88
C PHE A 118 1.01 -6.61 10.11
N SER A 119 0.56 -5.44 10.54
CA SER A 119 -0.38 -5.35 11.66
C SER A 119 -1.38 -4.26 11.40
N VAL A 120 -2.60 -4.48 11.88
CA VAL A 120 -3.65 -3.48 11.89
C VAL A 120 -3.36 -2.25 12.74
N LEU A 121 -2.30 -2.29 13.55
CA LEU A 121 -1.85 -1.18 14.41
C LEU A 121 -0.67 -0.40 13.83
N ASN A 122 0.00 -0.94 12.82
CA ASN A 122 1.21 -0.35 12.24
C ASN A 122 1.03 -0.12 10.74
N ARG A 123 1.73 0.88 10.20
CA ARG A 123 1.75 1.15 8.75
C ARG A 123 2.22 -0.08 7.98
N ALA A 124 1.51 -0.46 6.92
CA ALA A 124 1.86 -1.62 6.11
C ALA A 124 3.15 -1.41 5.31
N PHE A 125 3.32 -0.21 4.75
CA PHE A 125 4.46 0.16 3.93
C PHE A 125 4.91 1.58 4.23
N THR A 126 6.16 1.90 3.87
CA THR A 126 6.67 3.28 3.82
C THR A 126 7.45 3.49 2.53
N GLY A 127 7.52 4.74 2.04
CA GLY A 127 8.30 5.09 0.87
C GLY A 127 7.63 4.80 -0.48
N ALA A 128 8.45 4.73 -1.53
CA ALA A 128 7.99 4.50 -2.90
C ALA A 128 9.02 3.72 -3.73
N SER A 129 8.59 3.14 -4.86
CA SER A 129 9.48 2.51 -5.83
C SER A 129 9.14 2.85 -7.26
N ILE A 130 10.15 3.10 -8.08
CA ILE A 130 9.98 3.36 -9.53
C ILE A 130 10.56 2.20 -10.33
N VAL A 131 9.74 1.62 -11.19
CA VAL A 131 10.04 0.41 -11.97
C VAL A 131 9.79 0.66 -13.44
N ASN A 132 10.74 0.26 -14.30
CA ASN A 132 10.52 0.24 -15.74
C ASN A 132 9.75 -1.02 -16.13
N LEU A 133 8.51 -0.84 -16.58
CA LEU A 133 7.63 -1.90 -17.07
C LEU A 133 7.18 -1.63 -18.51
N SER A 134 7.98 -0.90 -19.30
CA SER A 134 7.62 -0.44 -20.65
C SER A 134 7.34 -1.56 -21.66
N ALA A 135 7.81 -2.78 -21.36
CA ALA A 135 7.58 -3.96 -22.18
C ALA A 135 6.31 -4.76 -21.80
N TYR A 136 5.54 -4.31 -20.82
CA TYR A 136 4.48 -5.12 -20.20
C TYR A 136 3.09 -4.45 -20.25
N PRO A 137 2.01 -5.23 -20.31
CA PRO A 137 0.65 -4.72 -20.38
C PRO A 137 0.19 -4.16 -19.02
N LEU A 138 0.32 -2.84 -18.85
CA LEU A 138 -0.07 -2.16 -17.63
C LEU A 138 -1.59 -2.14 -17.41
N PRO A 139 -2.04 -2.03 -16.15
CA PRO A 139 -3.45 -1.85 -15.85
C PRO A 139 -3.95 -0.48 -16.35
N SER A 140 -5.23 -0.39 -16.67
CA SER A 140 -5.87 0.90 -16.94
C SER A 140 -5.98 1.74 -15.66
N PRO A 141 -5.92 3.08 -15.74
CA PRO A 141 -6.25 3.95 -14.61
C PRO A 141 -7.59 3.57 -13.97
N GLY A 142 -7.62 3.50 -12.64
CA GLY A 142 -8.77 3.07 -11.85
C GLY A 142 -8.85 1.56 -11.60
N ALA A 143 -8.01 0.74 -12.23
CA ALA A 143 -7.91 -0.68 -11.90
C ALA A 143 -7.45 -0.86 -10.44
N THR A 144 -7.96 -1.91 -9.78
CA THR A 144 -7.67 -2.25 -8.39
C THR A 144 -7.43 -3.73 -8.25
N GLY A 145 -6.70 -4.12 -7.22
CA GLY A 145 -6.56 -5.52 -6.82
C GLY A 145 -6.06 -5.62 -5.39
N ASP A 146 -6.09 -6.84 -4.86
CA ASP A 146 -5.61 -7.11 -3.51
C ASP A 146 -4.08 -7.17 -3.48
N ILE A 147 -3.52 -6.86 -2.31
CA ILE A 147 -2.11 -7.05 -1.98
C ILE A 147 -2.04 -8.17 -0.96
N ILE A 148 -1.37 -9.24 -1.35
CA ILE A 148 -1.24 -10.47 -0.57
C ILE A 148 0.19 -10.66 -0.09
N VAL A 149 0.36 -11.14 1.14
CA VAL A 149 1.69 -11.51 1.65
C VAL A 149 2.23 -12.73 0.91
N GLY A 150 3.46 -12.60 0.41
CA GLY A 150 4.17 -13.71 -0.21
C GLY A 150 3.74 -14.00 -1.65
N ASP A 151 4.01 -15.23 -2.08
CA ASP A 151 3.45 -15.83 -3.29
C ASP A 151 2.25 -16.72 -2.96
N ARG A 152 1.43 -17.05 -3.97
CA ARG A 152 0.08 -17.58 -3.74
C ARG A 152 0.05 -19.00 -3.15
N THR A 153 1.12 -19.80 -3.26
CA THR A 153 1.16 -21.16 -2.69
C THR A 153 2.50 -21.62 -2.09
N GLY A 154 3.51 -20.75 -1.95
CA GLY A 154 4.86 -21.08 -1.44
C GLY A 154 5.01 -21.09 0.08
N GLY A 155 3.97 -21.47 0.82
CA GLY A 155 3.99 -21.58 2.29
C GLY A 155 3.78 -20.26 3.05
N ASP A 156 3.58 -19.15 2.34
CA ASP A 156 3.11 -17.89 2.93
C ASP A 156 1.58 -17.93 3.15
N SER A 157 1.07 -17.09 4.05
CA SER A 157 -0.32 -17.17 4.53
C SER A 157 -1.38 -16.83 3.49
N GLY A 158 -1.02 -16.19 2.38
CA GLY A 158 -2.00 -15.69 1.40
C GLY A 158 -2.91 -14.60 1.95
N VAL A 159 -2.55 -13.98 3.08
CA VAL A 159 -3.37 -12.96 3.74
C VAL A 159 -3.37 -11.67 2.92
N VAL A 160 -4.57 -11.17 2.64
CA VAL A 160 -4.79 -9.83 2.09
C VAL A 160 -4.46 -8.79 3.15
N ILE A 161 -3.46 -7.95 2.90
CA ILE A 161 -3.01 -6.89 3.81
C ILE A 161 -3.49 -5.49 3.39
N GLY A 162 -4.11 -5.39 2.23
CA GLY A 162 -4.70 -4.18 1.68
C GLY A 162 -4.88 -4.31 0.17
N GLN A 163 -5.07 -3.19 -0.49
CA GLN A 163 -5.36 -3.08 -1.91
C GLN A 163 -4.43 -2.08 -2.58
N TRP A 164 -4.31 -2.23 -3.89
CA TRP A 164 -3.65 -1.28 -4.78
C TRP A 164 -4.65 -0.63 -5.74
N VAL A 165 -4.31 0.57 -6.23
CA VAL A 165 -5.06 1.25 -7.30
C VAL A 165 -4.13 1.86 -8.34
N ALA A 166 -4.43 1.64 -9.62
CA ALA A 166 -3.76 2.31 -10.72
C ALA A 166 -4.28 3.74 -10.90
N VAL A 167 -3.38 4.71 -11.11
CA VAL A 167 -3.73 6.12 -11.33
C VAL A 167 -3.03 6.70 -12.57
N PRO A 168 -3.65 7.69 -13.25
CA PRO A 168 -3.18 8.19 -14.53
C PRO A 168 -2.02 9.20 -14.47
N GLU A 169 -1.62 9.67 -13.28
CA GLU A 169 -0.48 10.59 -13.11
C GLU A 169 0.35 10.19 -11.88
N PRO A 170 1.67 10.49 -11.85
CA PRO A 170 2.38 10.52 -10.59
C PRO A 170 1.76 11.66 -9.80
N SER A 171 0.89 11.31 -8.86
CA SER A 171 0.33 12.27 -7.92
C SER A 171 1.53 12.94 -7.24
N PRO A 172 1.78 14.25 -7.45
CA PRO A 172 2.48 14.97 -6.41
C PRO A 172 1.66 14.71 -5.16
N VAL A 173 2.31 14.24 -4.11
CA VAL A 173 1.67 14.07 -2.82
C VAL A 173 1.04 15.43 -2.50
N LEU A 174 -0.29 15.50 -2.61
CA LEU A 174 -1.09 16.49 -1.91
C LEU A 174 -0.77 16.24 -0.44
N TYR A 175 0.18 17.01 0.09
CA TYR A 175 0.29 17.24 1.52
C TYR A 175 -1.00 17.92 1.95
N GLY A 176 -2.04 17.13 2.21
CA GLY A 176 -3.34 17.59 2.63
C GLY A 176 -4.45 17.23 1.65
N SER A 177 -5.38 16.41 2.16
CA SER A 177 -6.77 16.32 1.69
C SER A 177 -7.02 15.46 0.44
N VAL A 178 -7.01 14.14 0.63
CA VAL A 178 -7.94 13.25 -0.08
C VAL A 178 -8.82 12.54 0.94
N VAL A 179 -9.76 13.28 1.55
CA VAL A 179 -10.91 12.71 2.28
C VAL A 179 -12.20 13.49 1.92
N SER A 180 -12.38 13.83 0.64
CA SER A 180 -13.61 14.52 0.21
C SER A 180 -14.42 13.75 -0.84
N LEU A 181 -13.96 12.59 -1.32
CA LEU A 181 -14.70 11.84 -2.35
C LEU A 181 -15.44 10.58 -1.84
N LEU A 182 -15.44 10.28 -0.53
CA LEU A 182 -16.19 9.17 0.05
C LEU A 182 -17.31 9.59 1.04
N LEU A 183 -17.51 10.89 1.27
CA LEU A 183 -18.58 11.39 2.14
C LEU A 183 -19.97 11.44 1.49
N SER A 184 -20.12 11.07 0.21
CA SER A 184 -21.43 11.05 -0.46
C SER A 184 -22.21 9.74 -0.28
N LEU A 185 -21.63 8.68 0.28
CA LEU A 185 -22.34 7.41 0.54
C LEU A 185 -22.61 7.09 2.02
N GLY A 186 -22.12 7.90 2.96
CA GLY A 186 -22.20 7.60 4.40
C GLY A 186 -23.18 8.44 5.23
N SER A 187 -23.92 9.38 4.64
CA SER A 187 -24.81 10.27 5.41
C SER A 187 -26.17 9.62 5.72
N ARG A 188 -26.17 8.47 6.39
CA ARG A 188 -27.38 7.96 7.04
C ARG A 188 -27.04 6.88 8.09
N TRP A 189 -27.43 7.17 9.35
CA TRP A 189 -27.51 6.27 10.53
C TRP A 189 -26.17 6.05 11.26
N ARG A 190 -25.97 6.31 12.57
CA ARG A 190 -26.84 6.45 13.75
C ARG A 190 -26.18 7.34 14.81
N ARG A 191 -27.05 7.94 15.62
CA ARG A 191 -26.79 8.62 16.90
C ARG A 191 -26.21 7.63 17.92
N CYS A 192 -25.30 8.12 18.75
CA CYS A 192 -24.92 7.46 19.99
C CYS A 192 -26.15 7.35 20.91
N GLY A 193 -26.40 6.15 21.42
CA GLY A 193 -27.13 5.89 22.65
C GLY A 193 -26.14 5.33 23.66
#